data_AF-A0A504JF17-F1
#
_entry.id   AF-A0A504JF17-F1
#
_cell.length_a   1.000
_cell.length_b   1.000
_cell.length_c   1.000
_cell.angle_alpha   90.00
_cell.angle_beta   90.00
_cell.angle_gamma   90.00
#
_symmetry.space_group_name_H-M   'P 1'
#
loop_
_entity.id
_entity.type
_entity.pdbx_description
1 polymer ?
#
loop_
_entity_poly.entity_id
_entity_poly.type
_entity_poly.pdbx_seq_one_letter_code
_entity_poly.pdbx_strand_id
1 'polypeptide(L)'
;MPNMPKKGKNNTTGIIIGVTVLVAVGGAAYWYFNRKKKEEDQLELVIGGAPVSRNTPRRTNPNISTPTITTPPRRTRFRCTNSGYPLAYGTCNEGVKVLQRYLKIYNEDLGATGPGKDGVDGMFGSKTARAAKKRLNKVSFTQKDIEGMKSSLKMMKR
;
A
#
# COMPACT_ATOMS: atom_id res chain seq x y z
N MET A 1 50.89 -47.10 47.49
CA MET A 1 49.75 -47.90 46.97
C MET A 1 48.46 -47.19 47.34
N PRO A 2 47.34 -47.44 46.65
CA PRO A 2 46.71 -46.72 45.52
C PRO A 2 45.72 -45.62 46.05
N ASN A 3 44.86 -44.88 45.33
CA ASN A 3 44.10 -45.16 44.12
C ASN A 3 43.52 -43.85 43.56
N MET A 4 43.46 -43.76 42.23
CA MET A 4 42.72 -42.76 41.46
C MET A 4 41.20 -43.03 41.54
N PRO A 5 40.35 -42.02 41.31
CA PRO A 5 39.25 -42.24 40.39
C PRO A 5 39.16 -41.21 39.26
N LYS A 6 38.49 -41.67 38.20
CA LYS A 6 38.61 -41.26 36.81
C LYS A 6 37.72 -40.07 36.45
N LYS A 7 38.27 -39.28 35.54
CA LYS A 7 37.65 -38.39 34.55
C LYS A 7 36.24 -38.81 34.12
N GLY A 8 35.24 -37.96 34.38
CA GLY A 8 33.94 -37.96 33.70
C GLY A 8 33.83 -36.72 32.82
N LYS A 9 33.95 -36.89 31.49
CA LYS A 9 33.66 -35.83 30.51
C LYS A 9 32.14 -35.78 30.29
N ASN A 10 31.50 -34.65 30.59
CA ASN A 10 30.13 -34.36 30.18
C ASN A 10 30.13 -33.30 29.06
N ASN A 11 29.85 -33.78 27.86
CA ASN A 11 29.72 -33.09 26.60
C ASN A 11 28.29 -32.52 26.42
N THR A 12 27.90 -31.56 27.26
CA THR A 12 26.58 -30.90 27.17
C THR A 12 26.68 -29.43 26.71
N THR A 13 27.89 -28.89 26.62
CA THR A 13 28.12 -27.45 26.37
C THR A 13 28.11 -27.08 24.87
N GLY A 14 28.14 -28.06 23.95
CA GLY A 14 28.25 -27.80 22.51
C GLY A 14 26.93 -27.63 21.75
N ILE A 15 25.80 -28.14 22.26
CA ILE A 15 24.53 -28.18 21.52
C ILE A 15 23.69 -26.91 21.75
N ILE A 16 23.80 -26.29 22.93
CA ILE A 16 22.95 -25.16 23.33
C ILE A 16 23.29 -23.87 22.56
N ILE A 17 24.56 -23.67 22.21
CA ILE A 17 25.03 -22.47 21.50
C ILE A 17 24.59 -22.49 20.01
N GLY A 18 24.45 -23.68 19.41
CA GLY A 18 24.06 -23.81 18.01
C GLY A 18 22.58 -23.45 17.75
N VAL A 19 21.68 -23.76 18.69
CA VAL A 19 20.23 -23.52 18.53
C VAL A 19 19.88 -22.04 18.75
N THR A 20 20.58 -21.34 19.64
CA THR A 20 20.31 -19.92 19.95
C THR A 20 20.67 -18.98 18.79
N VAL A 21 21.76 -19.24 18.07
CA VAL A 21 22.18 -18.40 16.93
C VAL A 21 21.20 -18.56 15.75
N LEU A 22 20.70 -19.77 15.50
CA LEU A 22 19.74 -20.04 14.42
C LEU A 22 18.37 -19.38 14.65
N VAL A 23 17.88 -19.37 15.89
CA VAL A 23 16.59 -18.71 16.24
C VAL A 23 16.71 -17.18 16.16
N ALA A 24 17.86 -16.59 16.52
CA ALA A 24 18.06 -15.14 16.42
C ALA A 24 18.12 -14.66 14.95
N VAL A 25 18.87 -15.36 14.09
CA VAL A 25 18.99 -15.00 12.66
C VAL A 25 17.70 -15.32 11.91
N GLY A 26 17.10 -16.49 12.14
CA GLY A 26 15.82 -16.87 11.54
C GLY A 26 14.66 -16.01 12.01
N GLY A 27 14.63 -15.65 13.30
CA GLY A 27 13.62 -14.77 13.90
C GLY A 27 13.67 -13.34 13.34
N ALA A 28 14.88 -12.77 13.16
CA ALA A 28 15.03 -11.45 12.56
C ALA A 28 14.63 -11.43 11.07
N ALA A 29 15.03 -12.44 10.30
CA ALA A 29 14.63 -12.58 8.90
C ALA A 29 13.12 -12.78 8.75
N TYR A 30 12.53 -13.67 9.56
CA TYR A 30 11.09 -13.93 9.57
C TYR A 30 10.29 -12.70 10.01
N TRP A 31 10.72 -11.98 11.06
CA TRP A 31 10.06 -10.76 11.51
C TRP A 31 10.15 -9.64 10.46
N TYR A 32 11.30 -9.49 9.79
CA TYR A 32 11.46 -8.51 8.71
C TYR A 32 10.58 -8.84 7.50
N PHE A 33 10.49 -10.12 7.10
CA PHE A 33 9.62 -10.54 5.99
C PHE A 33 8.13 -10.46 6.35
N ASN A 34 7.75 -10.81 7.58
CA ASN A 34 6.36 -10.80 8.01
C ASN A 34 5.83 -9.38 8.26
N ARG A 35 6.70 -8.41 8.58
CA ARG A 35 6.32 -7.00 8.69
C ARG A 35 5.94 -6.39 7.34
N LYS A 36 6.45 -6.91 6.21
CA LYS A 36 6.03 -6.47 4.87
C LYS A 36 4.62 -6.91 4.49
N LYS A 37 4.10 -8.02 5.04
CA LYS A 37 2.77 -8.54 4.68
C LYS A 37 1.60 -7.75 5.30
N LYS A 38 1.78 -7.18 6.49
CA LYS A 38 0.69 -6.46 7.20
C LYS A 38 0.28 -5.12 6.56
N GLU A 39 1.11 -4.53 5.70
CA GLU A 39 0.76 -3.33 4.93
C GLU A 39 0.04 -3.64 3.61
N GLU A 40 0.03 -4.89 3.14
CA GLU A 40 -0.64 -5.27 1.89
C GLU A 40 -2.13 -5.51 2.12
N ASP A 41 -2.50 -6.17 3.22
CA ASP A 41 -3.90 -6.52 3.53
C ASP A 41 -4.82 -5.30 3.79
N GLN A 42 -4.29 -4.23 4.40
CA GLN A 42 -5.09 -3.00 4.60
C GLN A 42 -5.23 -2.17 3.31
N LEU A 43 -4.31 -2.32 2.35
CA LEU A 43 -4.38 -1.60 1.08
C LEU A 43 -5.32 -2.32 0.09
N GLU A 44 -5.40 -3.64 0.12
CA GLU A 44 -6.43 -4.39 -0.62
C GLU A 44 -7.84 -4.09 -0.06
N LEU A 45 -8.00 -3.87 1.24
CA LEU A 45 -9.28 -3.45 1.82
C LEU A 45 -9.70 -2.02 1.39
N VAL A 46 -8.74 -1.11 1.20
CA VAL A 46 -8.99 0.29 0.79
C VAL A 46 -9.13 0.44 -0.73
N ILE A 47 -8.39 -0.35 -1.52
CA ILE A 47 -8.37 -0.29 -2.99
C ILE A 47 -9.33 -1.32 -3.63
N GLY A 48 -9.58 -2.44 -2.96
CA GLY A 48 -10.45 -3.55 -3.39
C GLY A 48 -11.86 -3.51 -2.81
N GLY A 49 -12.25 -2.42 -2.13
CA GLY A 49 -13.59 -2.23 -1.60
C GLY A 49 -14.65 -2.18 -2.70
N ALA A 50 -15.19 -3.34 -3.06
CA ALA A 50 -16.53 -3.46 -3.60
C ALA A 50 -17.51 -2.71 -2.67
N PRO A 51 -18.53 -2.01 -3.18
CA PRO A 51 -19.46 -1.28 -2.33
C PRO A 51 -20.25 -2.27 -1.46
N VAL A 52 -19.82 -2.47 -0.21
CA VAL A 52 -20.65 -3.10 0.81
C VAL A 52 -21.81 -2.14 1.10
N SER A 53 -22.96 -2.48 0.54
CA SER A 53 -24.24 -1.81 0.77
C SER A 53 -24.60 -1.93 2.25
N ARG A 54 -24.22 -0.91 3.04
CA ARG A 54 -24.65 -0.77 4.42
C ARG A 54 -26.10 -0.28 4.39
N ASN A 55 -27.05 -1.20 4.22
CA ASN A 55 -28.47 -0.95 4.43
C ASN A 55 -28.68 -0.69 5.92
N THR A 56 -28.67 0.58 6.33
CA THR A 56 -29.29 1.00 7.58
C THR A 56 -30.80 0.80 7.43
N PRO A 57 -31.49 0.10 8.35
CA PRO A 57 -32.92 -0.07 8.26
C PRO A 57 -33.59 1.24 8.66
N ARG A 58 -33.90 2.08 7.66
CA ARG A 58 -34.81 3.20 7.84
C ARG A 58 -36.23 2.64 7.90
N ARG A 59 -36.76 2.66 9.12
CA ARG A 59 -38.14 2.37 9.49
C ARG A 59 -39.10 3.15 8.57
N THR A 60 -39.88 2.47 7.74
CA THR A 60 -41.13 2.97 7.13
C THR A 60 -41.98 1.79 6.64
N ASN A 61 -43.29 1.94 6.82
CA ASN A 61 -44.38 0.97 6.71
C ASN A 61 -44.42 0.06 5.46
N PRO A 62 -45.09 -1.11 5.55
CA PRO A 62 -45.28 -2.02 4.43
C PRO A 62 -46.59 -1.69 3.71
N ASN A 63 -46.52 -1.20 2.47
CA ASN A 63 -47.46 -1.66 1.44
C ASN A 63 -47.01 -1.20 0.05
N ILE A 64 -47.39 -2.00 -0.94
CA ILE A 64 -47.27 -1.80 -2.40
C ILE A 64 -46.04 -2.47 -3.03
N SER A 65 -46.27 -3.71 -3.46
CA SER A 65 -45.47 -4.42 -4.46
C SER A 65 -45.59 -3.72 -5.82
N THR A 66 -44.48 -3.22 -6.35
CA THR A 66 -44.33 -2.89 -7.78
C THR A 66 -42.99 -3.45 -8.27
N PRO A 67 -42.92 -4.03 -9.48
CA PRO A 67 -41.71 -4.69 -9.96
C PRO A 67 -40.63 -3.66 -10.30
N THR A 68 -39.59 -3.57 -9.47
CA THR A 68 -38.46 -2.68 -9.70
C THR A 68 -37.60 -3.22 -10.86
N ILE A 69 -37.66 -2.52 -11.99
CA ILE A 69 -36.71 -2.66 -13.10
C ILE A 69 -35.30 -2.50 -12.52
N THR A 70 -34.52 -3.58 -12.54
CA THR A 70 -33.13 -3.60 -12.06
C THR A 70 -32.26 -2.84 -13.05
N THR A 71 -32.09 -1.54 -12.85
CA THR A 71 -31.06 -0.76 -13.54
C THR A 71 -29.70 -1.11 -12.93
N PRO A 72 -28.66 -1.40 -13.75
CA PRO A 72 -27.35 -1.75 -13.24
C PRO A 72 -26.79 -0.60 -12.40
N PRO A 73 -26.09 -0.89 -11.27
CA PRO A 73 -25.56 0.14 -10.39
C PRO A 73 -24.63 1.05 -11.19
N ARG A 74 -25.04 2.31 -11.33
CA ARG A 74 -24.28 3.36 -11.98
C ARG A 74 -22.93 3.48 -11.27
N ARG A 75 -21.84 3.08 -11.94
CA ARG A 75 -20.46 3.19 -11.41
C ARG A 75 -20.28 4.58 -10.81
N THR A 76 -20.09 4.65 -9.50
CA THR A 76 -19.85 5.91 -8.83
C THR A 76 -18.54 6.47 -9.36
N ARG A 77 -18.59 7.68 -9.92
CA ARG A 77 -17.36 8.35 -10.39
C ARG A 77 -16.46 8.52 -9.17
N PHE A 78 -15.19 8.15 -9.29
CA PHE A 78 -14.20 8.39 -8.24
C PHE A 78 -14.24 9.88 -7.87
N ARG A 79 -14.42 10.14 -6.57
CA ARG A 79 -14.44 11.50 -6.01
C ARG A 79 -13.15 11.71 -5.25
N CYS A 80 -12.58 12.89 -5.43
CA CYS A 80 -11.41 13.33 -4.70
C CYS A 80 -11.70 14.65 -3.99
N THR A 81 -10.94 14.94 -2.94
CA THR A 81 -10.98 16.22 -2.25
C THR A 81 -9.71 17.00 -2.55
N ASN A 82 -9.86 18.32 -2.75
CA ASN A 82 -8.71 19.22 -2.86
C ASN A 82 -8.15 19.49 -1.46
N SER A 83 -7.40 18.51 -0.97
CA SER A 83 -6.64 18.59 0.27
C SER A 83 -5.17 18.87 -0.03
N GLY A 84 -4.46 19.41 0.97
CA GLY A 84 -3.02 19.65 0.89
C GLY A 84 -2.21 18.37 1.04
N TYR A 85 -1.26 18.38 1.97
CA TYR A 85 -0.41 17.22 2.26
C TYR A 85 -0.91 16.45 3.49
N PRO A 86 -0.62 15.14 3.57
CA PRO A 86 0.07 14.31 2.58
C PRO A 86 -0.82 13.97 1.37
N LEU A 87 -0.20 13.82 0.19
CA LEU A 87 -0.90 13.28 -0.97
C LEU A 87 -1.11 11.78 -0.77
N ALA A 88 -2.36 11.32 -0.84
CA ALA A 88 -2.72 9.92 -0.66
C ALA A 88 -3.97 9.60 -1.49
N TYR A 89 -4.41 8.35 -1.47
CA TYR A 89 -5.63 7.95 -2.18
C TYR A 89 -6.82 8.86 -1.85
N GLY A 90 -7.51 9.35 -2.89
CA GLY A 90 -8.63 10.27 -2.74
C GLY A 90 -8.27 11.76 -2.70
N THR A 91 -6.99 12.14 -2.73
CA THR A 91 -6.60 13.56 -2.85
C THR A 91 -6.55 14.02 -4.30
N CYS A 92 -6.83 15.30 -4.55
CA CYS A 92 -6.58 15.92 -5.84
C CYS A 92 -6.05 17.34 -5.74
N ASN A 93 -4.84 17.54 -6.27
CA ASN A 93 -4.18 18.83 -6.33
C ASN A 93 -3.06 18.81 -7.38
N GLU A 94 -2.40 19.96 -7.57
CA GLU A 94 -1.25 20.07 -8.49
C GLU A 94 -0.06 19.18 -8.09
N GLY A 95 0.11 18.91 -6.79
CA GLY A 95 1.14 17.98 -6.32
C GLY A 95 0.93 16.56 -6.85
N VAL A 96 -0.32 16.11 -6.99
CA VAL A 96 -0.63 14.81 -7.60
C VAL A 96 -0.23 14.79 -9.07
N LYS A 97 -0.40 15.89 -9.82
CA LYS A 97 0.07 15.97 -11.21
C LYS A 97 1.58 15.85 -11.31
N VAL A 98 2.32 16.46 -10.37
CA VAL A 98 3.79 16.32 -10.30
C VAL A 98 4.18 14.86 -10.08
N LEU A 99 3.55 14.18 -9.11
CA LEU A 99 3.76 12.75 -8.86
C LEU A 99 3.44 11.90 -10.11
N GLN A 100 2.30 12.13 -10.75
CA GLN A 100 1.89 11.39 -11.95
C GLN A 100 2.88 11.60 -13.11
N ARG A 101 3.31 12.84 -13.38
CA ARG A 101 4.34 13.11 -14.39
C ARG A 101 5.65 12.41 -14.07
N TYR A 102 6.06 12.42 -12.80
CA TYR A 102 7.25 11.71 -12.36
C TYR A 102 7.13 10.20 -12.60
N LEU A 103 6.01 9.59 -12.23
CA LEU A 103 5.73 8.17 -12.51
C LEU A 103 5.67 7.86 -14.01
N LYS A 104 5.27 8.83 -14.85
CA LYS A 104 5.27 8.67 -16.31
C LYS A 104 6.64 8.57 -16.93
N ILE A 105 7.65 9.23 -16.38
CA ILE A 105 9.03 9.05 -16.85
C ILE A 105 9.47 7.58 -16.72
N TYR A 106 8.95 6.87 -15.72
CA TYR A 106 9.23 5.45 -15.50
C TYR A 106 8.27 4.51 -16.24
N ASN A 107 7.48 5.01 -17.19
CA ASN A 107 6.52 4.25 -17.99
C ASN A 107 5.47 3.47 -17.16
N GLU A 108 5.02 4.05 -16.04
CA GLU A 108 3.94 3.44 -15.25
C GLU A 108 2.54 3.62 -15.88
N ASP A 109 1.67 2.62 -15.67
CA ASP A 109 0.26 2.70 -16.08
C ASP A 109 -0.55 3.53 -15.09
N LEU A 110 -0.85 4.77 -15.49
CA LEU A 110 -1.74 5.69 -14.77
C LEU A 110 -3.16 5.69 -15.37
N GLY A 111 -3.41 4.88 -16.40
CA GLY A 111 -4.63 4.90 -17.19
C GLY A 111 -4.64 5.98 -18.26
N ALA A 112 -5.84 6.26 -18.76
CA ALA A 112 -6.10 7.16 -19.88
C ALA A 112 -6.95 8.38 -19.48
N THR A 113 -6.81 8.84 -18.23
CA THR A 113 -7.48 10.04 -17.73
C THR A 113 -6.67 11.30 -18.08
N GLY A 114 -7.26 12.48 -17.87
CA GLY A 114 -6.61 13.77 -18.14
C GLY A 114 -6.68 14.22 -19.62
N PRO A 115 -6.29 15.48 -19.92
CA PRO A 115 -6.40 16.06 -21.26
C PRO A 115 -5.61 15.32 -22.34
N GLY A 116 -4.45 14.76 -21.96
CA GLY A 116 -3.57 14.02 -22.87
C GLY A 116 -3.86 12.51 -22.94
N LYS A 117 -4.90 12.01 -22.25
CA LYS A 117 -5.15 10.57 -22.05
C LYS A 117 -3.91 9.82 -21.55
N ASP A 118 -3.05 10.52 -20.83
CA ASP A 118 -1.81 10.02 -20.25
C ASP A 118 -2.00 9.61 -18.79
N GLY A 119 -3.19 9.77 -18.22
CA GLY A 119 -3.43 9.49 -16.80
C GLY A 119 -2.94 10.59 -15.87
N VAL A 120 -2.51 11.75 -16.39
CA VAL A 120 -2.12 12.92 -15.61
C VAL A 120 -3.35 13.83 -15.43
N ASP A 121 -4.22 13.44 -14.51
CA ASP A 121 -5.47 14.12 -14.19
C ASP A 121 -5.42 14.93 -12.88
N GLY A 122 -4.36 14.78 -12.09
CA GLY A 122 -4.24 15.39 -10.77
C GLY A 122 -5.08 14.71 -9.69
N MET A 123 -5.54 13.48 -9.94
CA MET A 123 -6.37 12.71 -9.02
C MET A 123 -5.61 11.49 -8.52
N PHE A 124 -5.46 11.36 -7.20
CA PHE A 124 -4.76 10.24 -6.60
C PHE A 124 -5.70 9.04 -6.50
N GLY A 125 -5.93 8.38 -7.64
CA GLY A 125 -6.73 7.17 -7.75
C GLY A 125 -5.96 5.89 -7.49
N SER A 126 -6.63 4.76 -7.69
CA SER A 126 -6.07 3.42 -7.46
C SER A 126 -4.89 3.10 -8.36
N LYS A 127 -4.92 3.55 -9.63
CA LYS A 127 -3.81 3.40 -10.58
C LYS A 127 -2.58 4.19 -10.13
N THR A 128 -2.77 5.46 -9.78
CA THR A 128 -1.69 6.30 -9.22
C THR A 128 -1.10 5.67 -7.96
N ALA A 129 -1.94 5.19 -7.05
CA ALA A 129 -1.50 4.49 -5.83
C ALA A 129 -0.67 3.24 -6.14
N ARG A 130 -1.11 2.42 -7.09
CA ARG A 130 -0.42 1.19 -7.50
C ARG A 130 0.93 1.49 -8.15
N ALA A 131 0.99 2.47 -9.03
CA ALA A 131 2.23 2.92 -9.68
C ALA A 131 3.22 3.50 -8.65
N ALA A 132 2.73 4.33 -7.74
CA ALA A 132 3.49 4.90 -6.63
C ALA A 132 4.07 3.80 -5.71
N LYS A 133 3.25 2.82 -5.31
CA LYS A 133 3.71 1.68 -4.52
C LYS A 133 4.78 0.89 -5.28
N LYS A 134 4.56 0.59 -6.56
CA LYS A 134 5.51 -0.18 -7.37
C LYS A 134 6.87 0.50 -7.53
N ARG A 135 6.90 1.81 -7.76
CA ARG A 135 8.15 2.55 -8.06
C ARG A 135 8.82 3.15 -6.86
N LEU A 136 8.04 3.68 -5.93
CA LEU A 136 8.54 4.46 -4.79
C LEU A 136 8.37 3.72 -3.47
N ASN A 137 7.74 2.54 -3.48
CA ASN A 137 7.40 1.75 -2.30
C ASN A 137 6.64 2.57 -1.23
N LYS A 138 5.86 3.56 -1.68
CA LYS A 138 5.11 4.50 -0.86
C LYS A 138 3.72 4.74 -1.47
N VAL A 139 2.73 5.00 -0.62
CA VAL A 139 1.35 5.32 -1.01
C VAL A 139 0.89 6.69 -0.48
N SER A 140 1.74 7.37 0.30
CA SER A 140 1.54 8.74 0.76
C SER A 140 2.80 9.57 0.54
N PHE A 141 2.63 10.83 0.19
CA PHE A 141 3.74 11.73 -0.17
C PHE A 141 3.62 13.06 0.56
N THR A 142 4.74 13.46 1.16
CA THR A 142 4.85 14.77 1.82
C THR A 142 5.17 15.86 0.81
N GLN A 143 5.09 17.11 1.24
CA GLN A 143 5.48 18.25 0.43
C GLN A 143 6.92 18.16 -0.07
N LYS A 144 7.84 17.73 0.81
CA LYS A 144 9.26 17.57 0.46
C LYS A 144 9.48 16.52 -0.63
N ASP A 145 8.76 15.41 -0.58
CA ASP A 145 8.84 14.38 -1.63
C ASP A 145 8.46 14.97 -3.00
N ILE A 146 7.38 15.78 -3.04
CA ILE A 146 6.86 16.38 -4.28
C ILE A 146 7.77 17.49 -4.80
N GLU A 147 8.35 18.31 -3.92
CA GLU A 147 9.34 19.32 -4.29
C GLU A 147 10.61 18.69 -4.88
N GLY A 148 11.06 17.56 -4.31
CA GLY A 148 12.14 16.76 -4.86
C GLY A 148 11.82 16.25 -6.26
N MET A 149 10.67 15.60 -6.45
CA MET A 149 10.22 15.13 -7.77
C MET A 149 10.09 16.26 -8.78
N LYS A 150 9.54 17.42 -8.38
CA LYS A 150 9.41 18.60 -9.25
C LYS A 150 10.76 19.09 -9.73
N SER A 151 11.76 19.09 -8.85
CA SER A 151 13.13 19.47 -9.19
C SER A 151 13.77 18.49 -10.17
N SER A 152 13.60 17.18 -9.96
CA SER A 152 14.06 16.15 -10.89
C SER A 152 13.41 16.29 -12.27
N LEU A 153 12.09 16.51 -12.33
CA LEU A 153 11.37 16.73 -13.58
C LEU A 153 11.91 17.95 -14.36
N LYS A 154 12.22 19.04 -13.64
CA LYS A 154 12.78 20.25 -14.25
C LYS A 154 14.16 19.99 -14.85
N MET A 155 14.98 19.17 -14.18
CA MET A 155 16.32 18.82 -14.68
C MET A 155 16.27 17.93 -15.91
N MET A 156 15.30 17.01 -16.01
CA MET A 156 15.17 16.07 -17.12
C MET A 156 14.60 16.69 -18.41
N LYS A 157 14.00 17.89 -18.33
CA LYS A 157 13.43 18.60 -19.49
C LYS A 157 14.41 19.58 -20.16
N ARG A 158 15.67 19.63 -19.70
CA ARG A 158 16.74 20.38 -20.38
C ARG A 158 17.27 19.57 -21.55
#